data_AF-A0A7R9QYD4-F1
#
_entry.id   AF-A0A7R9QYD4-F1
#
_cell.length_a   1.000
_cell.length_b   1.000
_cell.length_c   1.000
_cell.angle_alpha   90.00
_cell.angle_beta   90.00
_cell.angle_gamma   90.00
#
_symmetry.space_group_name_H-M   'P 1'
#
loop_
_entity.id
_entity.type
_entity.pdbx_description
1 polymer ?
#
loop_
_entity_poly.entity_id
_entity_poly.type
_entity_poly.pdbx_seq_one_letter_code
_entity_poly.pdbx_strand_id
1 'polypeptide(L)'
;MSMPSDTVPVIYIPDELRQSDRIQRLVKHFESKFGDKPVFLVRVPGRVNIIGEHIDYVGYSVFPMALKQDIVMAVSLNTSPQIELTNLDADNYSDVTIDATNLEFPQPPQWYHYFQCGYKGVVERYCNGQPPLGLNVAVHGSIPPSSGLSSSSAMVCASAFA
;
A
#
# COMPACT_ATOMS: atom_id res chain seq x y z
N MET A 1 6.20 -32.63 -0.67
CA MET A 1 4.80 -32.18 -0.63
C MET A 1 4.76 -30.87 -1.40
N SER A 2 4.33 -30.89 -2.66
CA SER A 2 4.37 -29.73 -3.56
C SER A 2 3.18 -28.81 -3.27
N MET A 3 3.45 -27.56 -2.92
CA MET A 3 2.42 -26.51 -2.84
C MET A 3 1.87 -26.23 -4.25
N PRO A 4 0.54 -26.17 -4.47
CA PRO A 4 0.01 -25.71 -5.74
C PRO A 4 0.02 -24.17 -5.83
N SER A 5 0.48 -23.72 -7.00
CA SER A 5 0.27 -22.48 -7.79
C SER A 5 -0.26 -21.17 -7.19
N ASP A 6 0.43 -20.08 -7.58
CA ASP A 6 -0.06 -18.71 -7.85
C ASP A 6 -0.70 -17.88 -6.72
N THR A 7 -0.69 -18.35 -5.47
CA THR A 7 -1.12 -17.51 -4.35
C THR A 7 0.07 -16.86 -3.65
N VAL A 8 0.04 -15.53 -3.55
CA VAL A 8 0.99 -14.78 -2.72
C VAL A 8 0.83 -15.29 -1.28
N PRO A 9 1.89 -15.77 -0.62
CA PRO A 9 1.73 -16.35 0.70
C PRO A 9 1.20 -15.29 1.67
N VAL A 10 0.03 -15.54 2.24
CA VAL A 10 -0.45 -14.80 3.41
C VAL A 10 0.40 -15.27 4.58
N ILE A 11 1.47 -14.53 4.86
CA ILE A 11 2.37 -14.83 5.97
C ILE A 11 1.82 -14.14 7.21
N TYR A 12 1.80 -14.85 8.33
CA TYR A 12 1.57 -14.23 9.64
C TYR A 12 2.67 -13.19 9.88
N ILE A 13 2.28 -11.94 10.15
CA ILE A 13 3.22 -10.94 10.63
C ILE A 13 3.87 -11.50 11.91
N PRO A 14 5.21 -11.63 11.98
CA PRO A 14 5.88 -12.13 13.19
C PRO A 14 5.40 -11.36 14.42
N ASP A 15 5.19 -12.05 15.54
CA ASP A 15 4.59 -11.44 16.74
C ASP A 15 5.33 -10.17 17.20
N GLU A 16 6.65 -10.12 17.02
CA GLU A 16 7.50 -8.95 17.29
C GLU A 16 7.09 -7.71 16.48
N LEU A 17 6.72 -7.89 15.22
CA LEU A 17 6.23 -6.81 14.35
C LEU A 17 4.79 -6.44 14.70
N ARG A 18 3.94 -7.44 15.00
CA ARG A 18 2.53 -7.22 15.38
C ARG A 18 2.41 -6.45 16.70
N GLN A 19 3.32 -6.72 17.64
CA GLN A 19 3.39 -6.06 18.93
C GLN A 19 4.16 -4.74 18.89
N SER A 20 4.77 -4.38 17.76
CA SER A 20 5.52 -3.13 17.66
C SER A 20 4.61 -1.91 17.90
N ASP A 21 5.13 -0.93 18.63
CA ASP A 21 4.43 0.33 18.92
C ASP A 21 3.87 0.99 17.64
N ARG A 22 4.61 0.86 16.54
CA ARG A 22 4.23 1.40 15.23
C ARG A 22 2.92 0.78 14.71
N ILE A 23 2.80 -0.55 14.73
CA ILE A 23 1.58 -1.24 14.27
C ILE A 23 0.41 -0.95 15.21
N GLN A 24 0.65 -0.94 16.52
CA GLN A 24 -0.40 -0.62 17.49
C GLN A 24 -0.94 0.81 17.29
N ARG A 25 -0.05 1.79 17.04
CA ARG A 25 -0.46 3.17 16.73
C ARG A 25 -1.28 3.23 15.44
N LEU A 26 -0.86 2.52 14.40
CA LEU A 26 -1.61 2.47 13.13
C LEU A 26 -3.00 1.88 13.31
N VAL A 27 -3.12 0.75 14.02
CA VAL A 27 -4.42 0.12 14.30
C VAL A 27 -5.31 1.03 15.15
N LYS A 28 -4.78 1.66 16.20
CA LYS A 28 -5.56 2.62 17.01
C LYS A 28 -6.03 3.83 16.20
N HIS A 29 -5.19 4.34 15.31
CA HIS A 29 -5.57 5.43 14.41
C HIS A 29 -6.68 5.00 13.45
N PHE A 30 -6.56 3.80 12.87
CA PHE A 30 -7.59 3.20 12.03
C PHE A 30 -8.92 3.09 12.79
N GLU A 31 -8.90 2.48 13.99
CA GLU A 31 -10.10 2.34 14.85
C GLU A 31 -10.70 3.70 15.19
N SER A 32 -9.87 4.72 15.47
CA SER A 32 -10.34 6.07 15.77
C SER A 32 -10.96 6.78 14.57
N LYS A 33 -10.52 6.47 13.34
CA LYS A 33 -11.01 7.12 12.12
C LYS A 33 -12.26 6.44 11.57
N PHE A 34 -12.31 5.11 11.60
CA PHE A 34 -13.35 4.33 10.94
C PHE A 34 -14.32 3.62 11.90
N GLY A 35 -14.05 3.64 13.22
CA GLY A 35 -14.94 3.08 14.24
C GLY A 35 -14.94 1.55 14.34
N ASP A 36 -14.12 0.85 13.55
CA ASP A 36 -13.97 -0.61 13.57
C ASP A 36 -12.50 -1.01 13.43
N LYS A 37 -12.19 -2.28 13.67
CA LYS A 37 -10.85 -2.86 13.54
C LYS A 37 -10.52 -3.12 12.08
N PRO A 38 -9.24 -2.98 11.67
CA PRO A 38 -8.83 -3.42 10.35
C PRO A 38 -8.98 -4.95 10.23
N VAL A 39 -9.42 -5.40 9.06
CA VAL A 39 -9.57 -6.83 8.75
C VAL A 39 -8.21 -7.49 8.57
N PHE A 40 -7.27 -6.78 7.93
CA PHE A 40 -5.90 -7.23 7.75
C PHE A 40 -4.92 -6.06 7.64
N LEU A 41 -3.63 -6.40 7.64
CA LEU A 41 -2.54 -5.47 7.43
C LEU A 41 -1.75 -5.88 6.19
N VAL A 42 -1.30 -4.89 5.42
CA VAL A 42 -0.38 -5.06 4.30
C VAL A 42 0.95 -4.41 4.67
N ARG A 43 2.06 -5.06 4.35
CA ARG A 43 3.40 -4.52 4.56
C ARG A 43 4.24 -4.72 3.32
N VAL A 44 4.77 -3.62 2.78
CA VAL A 44 5.66 -3.66 1.61
C VAL A 44 6.94 -2.87 1.90
N PRO A 45 8.12 -3.51 1.86
CA PRO A 45 9.38 -2.82 2.08
C PRO A 45 9.75 -1.89 0.92
N GLY A 46 10.48 -0.84 1.26
CA GLY A 46 11.29 -0.13 0.27
C GLY A 46 12.46 -0.99 -0.19
N ARG A 47 13.26 -0.48 -1.12
CA ARG A 47 14.44 -1.20 -1.62
C ARG A 47 15.58 -0.23 -1.90
N VAL A 48 16.80 -0.72 -1.77
CA VAL A 48 17.99 -0.10 -2.33
C VAL A 48 18.46 -0.92 -3.53
N ASN A 49 18.89 -0.26 -4.60
CA ASN A 49 19.57 -0.95 -5.67
C ASN A 49 21.07 -0.98 -5.34
N ILE A 50 21.68 -2.17 -5.29
CA ILE A 50 23.11 -2.28 -4.99
C ILE A 50 23.93 -1.92 -6.23
N ILE A 51 23.48 -2.40 -7.40
CA ILE A 51 24.08 -2.09 -8.71
C ILE A 51 23.06 -2.32 -9.83
N GLY A 52 23.21 -1.54 -10.91
CA GLY A 52 22.38 -1.62 -12.11
C GLY A 52 21.33 -0.51 -12.14
N GLU A 53 21.75 0.74 -12.02
CA GLU A 53 20.83 1.87 -12.13
C GLU A 53 20.56 2.23 -13.58
N HIS A 54 19.33 2.63 -13.88
CA HIS A 54 18.90 3.09 -15.21
C HIS A 54 18.99 2.05 -16.34
N ILE A 55 19.02 0.76 -16.02
CA ILE A 55 19.12 -0.33 -17.01
C ILE A 55 17.93 -1.30 -16.99
N ASP A 56 17.09 -1.23 -15.96
CA ASP A 56 15.90 -2.09 -15.78
C ASP A 56 14.84 -1.84 -16.86
N TYR A 57 14.54 -0.57 -17.15
CA TYR A 57 13.61 -0.21 -18.22
C TYR A 57 14.14 -0.48 -19.64
N VAL A 58 15.42 -0.83 -19.77
CA VAL A 58 16.04 -1.27 -21.04
C VAL A 58 16.12 -2.80 -21.11
N GLY A 59 15.61 -3.51 -20.10
CA GLY A 59 15.51 -4.97 -20.09
C GLY A 59 16.75 -5.69 -19.53
N TYR A 60 17.72 -4.98 -18.95
CA TYR A 60 18.85 -5.61 -18.28
C TYR A 60 18.54 -5.99 -16.83
N SER A 61 19.28 -6.97 -16.32
CA SER A 61 19.17 -7.39 -14.92
C SER A 61 19.76 -6.36 -13.96
N VAL A 62 19.17 -6.28 -12.77
CA VAL A 62 19.58 -5.39 -11.66
C VAL A 62 19.77 -6.20 -10.38
N PHE A 63 20.49 -5.65 -9.39
CA PHE A 63 20.74 -6.34 -8.11
C PHE A 63 20.23 -5.53 -6.90
N PRO A 64 18.91 -5.51 -6.66
CA PRO A 64 18.32 -4.78 -5.53
C PRO A 64 18.19 -5.64 -4.28
N MET A 65 17.99 -4.97 -3.15
CA MET A 65 17.67 -5.60 -1.87
C MET A 65 16.57 -4.82 -1.15
N ALA A 66 15.59 -5.54 -0.60
CA ALA A 66 14.56 -4.96 0.25
C ALA A 66 15.17 -4.40 1.55
N LEU A 67 14.65 -3.28 2.02
CA LEU A 67 15.07 -2.62 3.25
C LEU A 67 14.16 -3.00 4.42
N LYS A 68 14.59 -2.65 5.64
CA LYS A 68 13.75 -2.76 6.83
C LYS A 68 12.60 -1.74 6.81
N GLN A 69 12.85 -0.56 6.25
CA GLN A 69 11.85 0.49 6.08
C GLN A 69 10.78 0.06 5.07
N ASP A 70 9.52 0.37 5.38
CA ASP A 70 8.37 -0.12 4.64
C ASP A 70 7.20 0.87 4.65
N ILE A 71 6.21 0.58 3.80
CA ILE A 71 4.84 1.07 3.93
C ILE A 71 4.02 -0.02 4.60
N VAL A 72 3.25 0.36 5.62
CA VAL A 72 2.24 -0.51 6.23
C VAL A 72 0.88 0.12 6.04
N MET A 73 -0.10 -0.71 5.67
CA MET A 73 -1.51 -0.33 5.56
C MET A 73 -2.37 -1.19 6.49
N ALA A 74 -3.31 -0.57 7.16
CA ALA A 74 -4.41 -1.24 7.84
C ALA A 74 -5.68 -1.09 7.00
N VAL A 75 -6.36 -2.19 6.70
CA VAL A 75 -7.38 -2.24 5.65
C VAL A 75 -8.66 -2.90 6.14
N SER A 76 -9.81 -2.34 5.78
CA SER A 76 -11.11 -3.02 5.81
C SER A 76 -11.90 -2.70 4.55
N LEU A 77 -12.85 -3.58 4.22
CA LEU A 77 -13.90 -3.25 3.28
C LEU A 77 -14.84 -2.21 3.91
N ASN A 78 -15.47 -1.38 3.09
CA ASN A 78 -16.61 -0.56 3.50
C ASN A 78 -17.84 -0.86 2.63
N THR A 79 -18.98 -0.24 2.95
CA THR A 79 -20.26 -0.50 2.29
C THR A 79 -20.57 0.44 1.13
N SER A 80 -19.60 1.28 0.71
CA SER A 80 -19.77 2.28 -0.34
C SER A 80 -18.77 2.03 -1.48
N PRO A 81 -18.92 2.66 -2.65
CA PRO A 81 -17.89 2.62 -3.70
C PRO A 81 -16.77 3.66 -3.46
N GLN A 82 -16.51 4.03 -2.21
CA GLN A 82 -15.50 5.04 -1.86
C GLN A 82 -14.30 4.39 -1.20
N ILE A 83 -13.11 4.92 -1.50
CA ILE A 83 -11.88 4.60 -0.79
C ILE A 83 -11.61 5.76 0.17
N GLU A 84 -11.65 5.49 1.47
CA GLU A 84 -11.27 6.43 2.51
C GLU A 84 -9.82 6.17 2.92
N LEU A 85 -8.93 7.11 2.59
CA LEU A 85 -7.51 7.05 2.93
C LEU A 85 -7.18 8.02 4.05
N THR A 86 -6.49 7.53 5.07
CA THR A 86 -5.89 8.33 6.12
C THR A 86 -4.42 7.97 6.32
N ASN A 87 -3.63 8.92 6.81
CA ASN A 87 -2.23 8.70 7.12
C ASN A 87 -1.93 9.02 8.58
N LEU A 88 -1.03 8.24 9.17
CA LEU A 88 -0.56 8.45 10.54
C LEU A 88 0.28 9.73 10.68
N ASP A 89 0.88 10.18 9.58
CA ASP A 89 1.62 11.44 9.46
C ASP A 89 0.75 12.50 8.76
N ALA A 90 -0.28 12.94 9.46
CA ALA A 90 -1.32 13.84 8.94
C ALA A 90 -0.80 15.24 8.59
N ASP A 91 0.32 15.67 9.18
CA ASP A 91 0.95 16.96 8.89
C ASP A 91 1.52 17.01 7.46
N ASN A 92 1.96 15.86 6.95
CA ASN A 92 2.53 15.73 5.61
C ASN A 92 1.56 15.12 4.58
N TYR A 93 0.58 14.35 5.04
CA TYR A 93 -0.33 13.59 4.19
C TYR A 93 -1.77 13.69 4.70
N SER A 94 -2.54 14.59 4.08
CA SER A 94 -3.95 14.79 4.42
C SER A 94 -4.82 13.59 4.08
N ASP A 95 -5.87 13.39 4.88
CA ASP A 95 -6.93 12.43 4.59
C ASP A 95 -7.62 12.76 3.24
N VAL A 96 -8.10 11.72 2.55
CA VAL A 96 -8.79 11.87 1.27
C VAL A 96 -9.83 10.78 1.06
N THR A 97 -10.93 11.13 0.42
CA THR A 97 -11.95 10.19 -0.07
C THR A 97 -11.88 10.15 -1.58
N ILE A 98 -11.77 8.96 -2.16
CA ILE A 98 -11.65 8.73 -3.59
C ILE A 98 -12.88 7.95 -4.06
N ASP A 99 -13.47 8.36 -5.18
CA ASP A 99 -14.49 7.57 -5.87
C ASP A 99 -13.82 6.42 -6.62
N ALA A 100 -14.07 5.18 -6.18
CA ALA A 100 -13.46 4.00 -6.78
C ALA A 100 -13.96 3.73 -8.21
N THR A 101 -15.10 4.32 -8.60
CA THR A 101 -15.70 4.16 -9.94
C THR A 101 -15.14 5.11 -10.98
N ASN A 102 -14.54 6.24 -10.55
CA ASN A 102 -13.97 7.25 -11.44
C ASN A 102 -12.62 7.76 -10.90
N LEU A 103 -11.55 7.04 -11.24
CA LEU A 103 -10.19 7.36 -10.77
C LEU A 103 -9.52 8.39 -11.69
N GLU A 104 -9.32 9.59 -11.15
CA GLU A 104 -8.63 10.70 -11.81
C GLU A 104 -7.20 10.89 -11.28
N PHE A 105 -6.31 11.42 -12.13
CA PHE A 105 -4.88 11.62 -11.84
C PHE A 105 -4.42 13.04 -12.23
N PRO A 106 -4.92 14.10 -11.56
CA PRO A 106 -4.54 15.47 -11.87
C PRO A 106 -3.07 15.76 -11.51
N GLN A 107 -2.54 16.83 -12.11
CA GLN A 107 -1.21 17.38 -11.80
C GLN A 107 -1.33 18.61 -10.88
N PRO A 108 -0.41 18.82 -9.92
CA PRO A 108 0.72 17.95 -9.57
C PRO A 108 0.29 16.69 -8.81
N PRO A 109 1.09 15.61 -8.83
CA PRO A 109 0.71 14.36 -8.18
C PRO A 109 0.64 14.51 -6.66
N GLN A 110 -0.43 13.98 -6.08
CA GLN A 110 -0.62 13.89 -4.64
C GLN A 110 -0.20 12.51 -4.13
N TRP A 111 0.05 12.40 -2.83
CA TRP A 111 0.52 11.15 -2.21
C TRP A 111 -0.44 9.96 -2.45
N TYR A 112 -1.75 10.21 -2.46
CA TYR A 112 -2.78 9.19 -2.65
C TYR A 112 -2.90 8.72 -4.10
N HIS A 113 -2.35 9.46 -5.08
CA HIS A 113 -2.33 9.00 -6.48
C HIS A 113 -1.53 7.70 -6.63
N TYR A 114 -0.50 7.48 -5.79
CA TYR A 114 0.24 6.21 -5.76
C TYR A 114 -0.64 5.04 -5.28
N PHE A 115 -1.57 5.29 -4.34
CA PHE A 115 -2.58 4.29 -3.97
C PHE A 115 -3.49 4.00 -5.17
N GLN A 116 -4.06 5.04 -5.79
CA GLN A 116 -4.96 4.87 -6.94
C GLN A 116 -4.33 4.06 -8.07
N CYS A 117 -3.03 4.23 -8.35
CA CYS A 117 -2.32 3.43 -9.37
C CYS A 117 -2.36 1.93 -9.07
N GLY A 118 -2.08 1.53 -7.82
CA GLY A 118 -2.10 0.12 -7.42
C GLY A 118 -3.49 -0.48 -7.49
N TYR A 119 -4.45 0.19 -6.86
CA TYR A 119 -5.86 -0.19 -6.85
C TYR A 119 -6.44 -0.30 -8.27
N LYS A 120 -6.22 0.72 -9.11
CA LYS A 120 -6.68 0.73 -10.51
C LYS A 120 -6.14 -0.45 -11.30
N GLY A 121 -4.84 -0.74 -11.17
CA GLY A 121 -4.22 -1.87 -11.86
C GLY A 121 -4.85 -3.22 -11.50
N VAL A 122 -5.24 -3.41 -10.25
CA VAL A 122 -5.94 -4.63 -9.80
C VAL A 122 -7.37 -4.68 -10.35
N VAL A 123 -8.12 -3.59 -10.23
CA VAL A 123 -9.51 -3.52 -10.72
C VAL A 123 -9.58 -3.78 -12.23
N GLU A 124 -8.75 -3.12 -13.02
CA GLU A 124 -8.70 -3.29 -14.47
C GLU A 124 -8.31 -4.71 -14.88
N ARG A 125 -7.42 -5.36 -14.13
CA ARG A 125 -6.88 -6.68 -14.47
C ARG A 125 -7.72 -7.86 -13.99
N TYR A 126 -8.43 -7.71 -12.86
CA TYR A 126 -9.06 -8.83 -12.16
C TYR A 126 -10.56 -8.68 -11.91
N CYS A 127 -11.11 -7.47 -11.88
CA CYS A 127 -12.53 -7.28 -11.54
C CYS A 127 -13.49 -7.46 -12.73
N ASN A 128 -13.02 -7.56 -13.98
CA ASN A 128 -13.82 -7.95 -15.16
C ASN A 128 -15.21 -7.26 -15.28
N GLY A 129 -15.28 -5.95 -15.02
CA GLY A 129 -16.53 -5.17 -15.11
C GLY A 129 -17.46 -5.29 -13.89
N GLN A 130 -17.05 -5.98 -12.83
CA GLN A 130 -17.69 -5.87 -11.52
C GLN A 130 -17.45 -4.49 -10.93
N PRO A 131 -18.42 -3.94 -10.16
CA PRO A 131 -18.23 -2.67 -9.49
C PRO A 131 -17.05 -2.74 -8.52
N PRO A 132 -16.20 -1.70 -8.48
CA PRO A 132 -15.07 -1.64 -7.56
C PRO A 132 -15.56 -1.63 -6.10
N LEU A 133 -14.82 -2.31 -5.23
CA LEU A 133 -15.11 -2.36 -3.79
C LEU A 133 -14.49 -1.14 -3.09
N GLY A 134 -15.26 -0.47 -2.23
CA GLY A 134 -14.73 0.57 -1.37
C GLY A 134 -13.89 0.00 -0.23
N LEU A 135 -12.92 0.80 0.22
CA LEU A 135 -11.94 0.43 1.22
C LEU A 135 -11.78 1.55 2.25
N ASN A 136 -11.63 1.18 3.51
CA ASN A 136 -11.07 2.06 4.53
C ASN A 136 -9.62 1.67 4.72
N VAL A 137 -8.71 2.64 4.61
CA VAL A 137 -7.27 2.38 4.61
C VAL A 137 -6.54 3.42 5.45
N ALA A 138 -5.85 2.97 6.49
CA ALA A 138 -4.88 3.79 7.22
C ALA A 138 -3.46 3.41 6.81
N VAL A 139 -2.64 4.41 6.52
CA VAL A 139 -1.29 4.23 5.98
C VAL A 139 -0.25 4.77 6.96
N HIS A 140 0.88 4.07 7.08
CA HIS A 140 2.05 4.62 7.72
C HIS A 140 3.35 4.12 7.07
N GLY A 141 4.16 5.05 6.59
CA GLY A 141 5.47 4.78 5.99
C GLY A 141 6.63 5.12 6.92
N SER A 142 7.69 4.30 6.89
CA SER A 142 8.97 4.63 7.52
C SER A 142 10.11 4.78 6.50
N ILE A 143 9.81 4.70 5.20
CA ILE A 143 10.76 4.94 4.12
C ILE A 143 10.89 6.46 3.96
N PRO A 144 12.10 7.03 4.02
CA PRO A 144 12.29 8.46 3.75
C PRO A 144 11.72 8.82 2.37
N PRO A 145 10.78 9.77 2.27
CA PRO A 145 10.18 10.14 0.99
C PRO A 145 11.23 10.74 0.05
N SER A 146 11.06 10.52 -1.27
CA SER A 146 11.89 11.13 -2.33
C SER A 146 13.40 10.91 -2.21
N SER A 147 13.81 9.80 -1.59
CA SER A 147 15.22 9.49 -1.28
C SER A 147 15.88 8.46 -2.20
N GLY A 148 15.20 8.06 -3.29
CA GLY A 148 15.65 6.96 -4.14
C GLY A 148 15.40 5.56 -3.56
N LEU A 149 14.77 5.46 -2.37
CA LEU A 149 14.52 4.20 -1.65
C LEU A 149 13.16 3.54 -2.00
N SER A 150 12.53 3.96 -3.10
CA SER A 150 11.27 3.39 -3.62
C SER A 150 10.06 3.45 -2.68
N SER A 151 9.87 4.56 -1.97
CA SER A 151 8.64 4.78 -1.17
C SER A 151 7.38 4.80 -2.04
N SER A 152 7.45 5.39 -3.25
CA SER A 152 6.34 5.41 -4.21
C SER A 152 5.97 4.01 -4.71
N SER A 153 6.95 3.21 -5.12
CA SER A 153 6.72 1.83 -5.56
C SER A 153 6.16 0.96 -4.44
N ALA A 154 6.67 1.12 -3.20
CA ALA A 154 6.15 0.39 -2.05
C ALA A 154 4.68 0.75 -1.77
N MET A 155 4.29 2.02 -1.92
CA MET A 155 2.90 2.47 -1.79
C MET A 155 1.99 1.86 -2.87
N VAL A 156 2.44 1.85 -4.13
CA VAL A 156 1.70 1.24 -5.26
C VAL A 156 1.51 -0.26 -5.04
N CYS A 157 2.57 -0.98 -4.69
CA CYS A 157 2.49 -2.42 -4.41
C CYS A 157 1.62 -2.72 -3.19
N ALA A 158 1.73 -1.94 -2.11
CA ALA A 158 0.90 -2.10 -0.92
C ALA A 158 -0.59 -1.89 -1.24
N SER A 159 -0.90 -0.91 -2.10
CA SER A 159 -2.26 -0.71 -2.57
C SER A 159 -2.77 -1.86 -3.44
N ALA A 160 -1.93 -2.50 -4.23
CA ALA A 160 -2.34 -3.66 -5.03
C ALA A 160 -2.60 -4.91 -4.18
N PHE A 161 -2.01 -4.99 -2.98
CA PHE A 161 -2.26 -6.06 -2.00
C PHE A 161 -3.42 -5.77 -1.05
N ALA A 162 -3.85 -4.51 -0.96
CA ALA A 162 -4.98 -4.06 -0.15
C ALA A 162 -6.30 -4.35 -0.86
#